data_AF-A0A2V9N5X3-F1
#
_entry.id   AF-A0A2V9N5X3-F1
#
_cell.length_a   1.000
_cell.length_b   1.000
_cell.length_c   1.000
_cell.angle_alpha   90.00
_cell.angle_beta   90.00
_cell.angle_gamma   90.00
#
_symmetry.space_group_name_H-M   'P 1'
#
loop_
_entity.id
_entity.type
_entity.pdbx_description
1 polymer ?
#
loop_
_entity_poly.entity_id
_entity_poly.type
_entity_poly.pdbx_seq_one_letter_code
_entity_poly.pdbx_strand_id
1 'polypeptide(L)'
;IYLETDSDRDVNITGFAEPERVHALNVSDGALSVLNVPAMLGRIFSRSDDSPGAPLTAILTYEYWQRKFSADPGAVGKTIVVDGMAREIIGVMPRNFRFLDLQDLAVILPLQLDRNAIRLGNFSYFGIARLNAESNLAQATADIARMIPITLRSFSPPAGVSRDFLEKARIAPNILSLKQDVVGNVGTLLWILMGGIGMVLLIACANVANLLLVRTEGRQHELALRAALGATRKHIALQLLVESSIIGLLGIIAGLGLATVALRFLVAFAPSGLPRITDIGINSRVLIFTLGITLFTILLFGLIPVLKHAGVRASLSEGSRTIGVSRERHRARNLLVTMQVALALVLLICSGLMVRTFRVLTRTNPGFERPAEIQTFRISISNSDVPDDVNVPRIEQQIQDKLAAIPDVSSVGFSTAVPMDGDNRLDNVFAADREYAPGTVPPLRHLLFISPQYFQTLGIPLIAGRDLTWDDTYNKLSVATISEDFAREYWRTPTEALGKRIRIAAVDDWREIIGVVGNVHDNGLEKPARTAVYWPTLLAKFNSRPLRA
;
A
#
# COMPACT_ATOMS: atom_id res chain seq x y z
N ILE A 1 -6.47 -12.41 18.83
CA ILE A 1 -5.26 -11.90 18.16
C ILE A 1 -4.60 -13.12 17.55
N TYR A 2 -4.51 -13.18 16.23
CA TYR A 2 -4.02 -14.35 15.51
C TYR A 2 -2.93 -13.94 14.54
N LEU A 3 -1.94 -14.82 14.45
CA LEU A 3 -0.65 -14.53 13.84
C LEU A 3 -0.70 -14.87 12.35
N GLU A 4 -0.30 -13.90 11.55
CA GLU A 4 0.11 -14.02 10.16
C GLU A 4 1.60 -13.72 10.10
N THR A 5 2.37 -14.39 9.25
CA THR A 5 3.80 -14.06 9.10
C THR A 5 4.00 -12.85 8.20
N ASP A 6 4.99 -12.01 8.50
CA ASP A 6 5.43 -10.84 7.70
C ASP A 6 5.86 -11.17 6.25
N SER A 7 6.01 -12.45 5.91
CA SER A 7 6.24 -12.86 4.54
C SER A 7 4.97 -13.46 3.93
N ASP A 8 4.34 -12.71 3.02
CA ASP A 8 3.78 -13.32 1.81
C ASP A 8 4.81 -14.32 1.30
N ARG A 9 4.45 -15.61 1.34
CA ARG A 9 5.35 -16.64 0.84
C ARG A 9 4.88 -17.02 -0.54
N ASP A 10 5.73 -16.72 -1.50
CA ASP A 10 5.64 -17.38 -2.78
C ASP A 10 6.07 -18.85 -2.60
N VAL A 11 5.18 -19.76 -2.92
CA VAL A 11 5.40 -21.21 -2.83
C VAL A 11 5.38 -21.82 -4.22
N ASN A 12 6.13 -22.90 -4.41
CA ASN A 12 6.13 -23.66 -5.65
C ASN A 12 5.07 -24.77 -5.56
N ILE A 13 4.14 -24.80 -6.50
CA ILE A 13 3.15 -25.86 -6.64
C ILE A 13 3.58 -26.80 -7.76
N THR A 14 3.64 -28.09 -7.44
CA THR A 14 4.02 -29.16 -8.38
C THR A 14 3.06 -30.36 -8.29
N GLY A 15 3.23 -31.35 -9.18
CA GLY A 15 2.59 -32.67 -9.06
C GLY A 15 1.23 -32.86 -9.75
N PHE A 16 0.56 -31.81 -10.22
CA PHE A 16 -0.73 -31.92 -10.94
C PHE A 16 -0.74 -31.34 -12.34
N ALA A 17 0.07 -30.31 -12.58
CA ALA A 17 0.15 -29.57 -13.84
C ALA A 17 1.59 -29.04 -14.02
N GLU A 18 1.77 -28.12 -14.97
CA GLU A 18 3.01 -27.34 -15.07
C GLU A 18 3.35 -26.71 -13.71
N PRO A 19 4.60 -26.90 -13.22
CA PRO A 19 5.09 -26.24 -12.03
C PRO A 19 4.83 -24.74 -12.11
N GLU A 20 4.23 -24.19 -11.07
CA GLU A 20 4.00 -22.75 -10.98
C GLU A 20 4.35 -22.24 -9.59
N ARG A 21 4.73 -20.97 -9.55
CA ARG A 21 4.96 -20.23 -8.33
C ARG A 21 3.75 -19.37 -8.04
N VAL A 22 3.23 -19.45 -6.82
CA VAL A 22 2.01 -18.72 -6.43
C VAL A 22 2.18 -18.08 -5.06
N HIS A 23 1.41 -17.02 -4.81
CA HIS A 23 1.31 -16.43 -3.48
C HIS A 23 0.54 -17.37 -2.54
N ALA A 24 1.14 -17.63 -1.38
CA ALA A 24 0.51 -18.35 -0.29
C ALA A 24 0.58 -17.57 1.02
N LEU A 25 -0.45 -17.81 1.84
CA LEU A 25 -0.66 -17.15 3.11
C LEU A 25 -0.57 -18.18 4.24
N ASN A 26 0.33 -17.95 5.22
CA ASN A 26 0.38 -18.76 6.43
C ASN A 26 -0.46 -18.10 7.53
N VAL A 27 -1.42 -18.82 8.08
CA VAL A 27 -2.29 -18.34 9.16
C VAL A 27 -2.42 -19.36 10.27
N SER A 28 -2.60 -18.89 11.49
CA SER A 28 -3.05 -19.77 12.57
C SER A 28 -4.52 -20.16 12.44
N ASP A 29 -4.92 -21.19 13.20
CA ASP A 29 -6.27 -21.76 13.19
C ASP A 29 -7.40 -20.72 13.40
N GLY A 30 -7.14 -19.66 14.16
CA GLY A 30 -8.15 -18.66 14.49
C GLY A 30 -8.27 -17.49 13.50
N ALA A 31 -7.37 -17.33 12.53
CA ALA A 31 -7.36 -16.14 11.65
C ALA A 31 -8.64 -16.04 10.79
N LEU A 32 -8.99 -17.11 10.07
CA LEU A 32 -10.18 -17.15 9.20
C LEU A 32 -11.48 -17.07 10.02
N SER A 33 -11.48 -17.69 11.20
CA SER A 33 -12.60 -17.63 12.15
C SER A 33 -12.85 -16.21 12.65
N VAL A 34 -11.80 -15.44 12.96
CA VAL A 34 -11.92 -14.04 13.37
C VAL A 34 -12.44 -13.15 12.26
N LEU A 35 -12.09 -13.43 11.00
CA LEU A 35 -12.65 -12.73 9.85
C LEU A 35 -14.12 -13.12 9.58
N ASN A 36 -14.61 -14.18 10.22
CA ASN A 36 -15.96 -14.73 10.05
C ASN A 36 -16.22 -15.13 8.59
N VAL A 37 -15.22 -15.78 7.96
CA VAL A 37 -15.31 -16.27 6.59
C VAL A 37 -15.30 -17.80 6.59
N PRO A 38 -16.46 -18.46 6.43
CA PRO A 38 -16.51 -19.92 6.30
C PRO A 38 -15.97 -20.36 4.93
N ALA A 39 -15.48 -21.59 4.85
CA ALA A 39 -15.14 -22.21 3.57
C ALA A 39 -16.42 -22.45 2.75
N MET A 40 -16.34 -22.25 1.43
CA MET A 40 -17.42 -22.55 0.49
C MET A 40 -17.57 -24.06 0.25
N LEU A 41 -16.44 -24.78 0.21
CA LEU A 41 -16.38 -26.23 0.14
C LEU A 41 -15.44 -26.74 1.25
N GLY A 42 -15.75 -27.90 1.83
CA GLY A 42 -14.94 -28.50 2.89
C GLY A 42 -15.00 -27.72 4.20
N ARG A 43 -13.85 -27.45 4.80
CA ARG A 43 -13.71 -26.79 6.11
C ARG A 43 -12.52 -25.83 6.15
N ILE A 44 -12.49 -24.99 7.18
CA ILE A 44 -11.30 -24.18 7.55
C ILE A 44 -10.41 -24.95 8.54
N PHE A 45 -9.24 -24.38 8.85
CA PHE A 45 -8.31 -24.95 9.82
C PHE A 45 -8.93 -25.04 11.22
N SER A 46 -8.67 -26.15 11.88
CA SER A 46 -8.91 -26.36 13.30
C SER A 46 -7.59 -26.25 14.07
N ARG A 47 -7.67 -26.17 15.39
CA ARG A 47 -6.50 -26.23 16.28
C ARG A 47 -5.63 -27.48 16.06
N SER A 48 -6.23 -28.58 15.62
CA SER A 48 -5.49 -29.82 15.34
C SER A 48 -4.67 -29.74 14.05
N ASP A 49 -5.11 -28.98 13.04
CA ASP A 49 -4.36 -28.79 11.80
C ASP A 49 -3.17 -27.82 11.98
N ASP A 50 -3.31 -26.87 12.90
CA ASP A 50 -2.30 -25.86 13.26
C ASP A 50 -1.36 -26.32 14.40
N SER A 51 -1.42 -27.61 14.77
CA SER A 51 -0.50 -28.17 15.76
C SER A 51 0.82 -28.60 15.10
N PRO A 52 1.98 -28.41 15.76
CA PRO A 52 3.26 -28.90 15.24
C PRO A 52 3.22 -30.40 14.93
N GLY A 53 3.65 -30.79 13.73
CA GLY A 53 3.68 -32.18 13.28
C GLY A 53 2.30 -32.75 12.87
N ALA A 54 1.25 -31.94 12.85
CA ALA A 54 -0.03 -32.34 12.29
C ALA A 54 0.07 -32.60 10.77
N PRO A 55 -0.84 -33.41 10.19
CA PRO A 55 -0.91 -33.61 8.76
C PRO A 55 -0.89 -32.28 8.00
N LEU A 56 -0.10 -32.22 6.93
CA LEU A 56 0.01 -31.00 6.14
C LEU A 56 -1.27 -30.80 5.34
N THR A 57 -1.91 -29.66 5.54
CA THR A 57 -3.16 -29.29 4.90
C THR A 57 -3.03 -27.96 4.16
N ALA A 58 -3.96 -27.72 3.23
CA ALA A 58 -4.05 -26.52 2.46
C ALA A 58 -5.52 -26.15 2.19
N ILE A 59 -5.80 -24.86 2.10
CA ILE A 59 -7.09 -24.32 1.65
C ILE A 59 -6.83 -23.55 0.36
N LEU A 60 -7.64 -23.79 -0.68
CA LEU A 60 -7.51 -23.07 -1.95
C LEU A 60 -8.35 -21.79 -1.92
N THR A 61 -7.88 -20.73 -2.58
CA THR A 61 -8.77 -19.62 -2.93
C THR A 61 -9.66 -20.00 -4.11
N TYR A 62 -10.82 -19.36 -4.22
CA TYR A 62 -11.79 -19.66 -5.27
C TYR A 62 -11.20 -19.54 -6.68
N GLU A 63 -10.41 -18.49 -6.93
CA GLU A 63 -9.84 -18.21 -8.26
C GLU A 63 -8.79 -19.25 -8.65
N TYR A 64 -7.95 -19.65 -7.70
CA TYR A 64 -6.98 -20.70 -7.94
C TYR A 64 -7.64 -22.06 -8.18
N TRP A 65 -8.62 -22.41 -7.35
CA TRP A 65 -9.43 -23.62 -7.55
C TRP A 65 -10.15 -23.62 -8.91
N GLN A 66 -10.76 -22.51 -9.31
CA GLN A 66 -11.41 -22.39 -10.62
C GLN A 66 -10.42 -22.56 -11.77
N ARG A 67 -9.25 -21.91 -11.68
CA ARG A 67 -8.23 -21.92 -12.73
C ARG A 67 -7.54 -23.27 -12.88
N LYS A 68 -7.18 -23.92 -11.76
CA LYS A 68 -6.34 -25.13 -11.77
C LYS A 68 -7.09 -26.44 -11.60
N PHE A 69 -8.26 -26.40 -10.97
CA PHE A 69 -9.12 -27.57 -10.75
C PHE A 69 -10.42 -27.49 -11.56
N SER A 70 -10.56 -26.51 -12.47
CA SER A 70 -11.75 -26.33 -13.31
C SER A 70 -13.07 -26.25 -12.52
N ALA A 71 -13.01 -25.71 -11.29
CA ALA A 71 -14.12 -25.70 -10.34
C ALA A 71 -14.69 -27.09 -9.98
N ASP A 72 -13.84 -28.14 -10.00
CA ASP A 72 -14.18 -29.51 -9.56
C ASP A 72 -14.37 -29.56 -8.03
N PRO A 73 -15.58 -29.86 -7.51
CA PRO A 73 -15.80 -30.03 -6.07
C PRO A 73 -14.99 -31.19 -5.49
N GLY A 74 -14.60 -32.17 -6.31
CA GLY A 74 -13.72 -33.26 -5.96
C GLY A 74 -12.26 -32.85 -5.73
N ALA A 75 -11.93 -31.56 -5.82
CA ALA A 75 -10.63 -31.03 -5.39
C ALA A 75 -10.41 -31.18 -3.88
N VAL A 76 -11.49 -31.07 -3.08
CA VAL A 76 -11.40 -31.27 -1.62
C VAL A 76 -11.16 -32.76 -1.33
N GLY A 77 -10.18 -33.05 -0.48
CA GLY A 77 -9.68 -34.40 -0.19
C GLY A 77 -8.57 -34.89 -1.13
N LYS A 78 -8.28 -34.17 -2.22
CA LYS A 78 -7.08 -34.43 -3.04
C LYS A 78 -5.85 -33.80 -2.40
N THR A 79 -4.69 -34.33 -2.74
CA THR A 79 -3.39 -33.77 -2.34
C THR A 79 -2.95 -32.69 -3.33
N ILE A 80 -2.14 -31.73 -2.91
CA ILE A 80 -1.31 -30.86 -3.75
C ILE A 80 0.11 -30.87 -3.22
N VAL A 81 1.12 -30.74 -4.10
CA VAL A 81 2.50 -30.63 -3.65
C VAL A 81 2.87 -29.16 -3.59
N VAL A 82 3.17 -28.67 -2.39
CA VAL A 82 3.56 -27.28 -2.13
C VAL A 82 4.95 -27.30 -1.50
N ASP A 83 5.92 -26.67 -2.15
CA ASP A 83 7.34 -26.69 -1.77
C ASP A 83 7.86 -28.11 -1.52
N GLY A 84 7.58 -29.01 -2.47
CA GLY A 84 7.97 -30.43 -2.39
C GLY A 84 7.23 -31.26 -1.35
N MET A 85 6.33 -30.66 -0.56
CA MET A 85 5.56 -31.35 0.47
C MET A 85 4.12 -31.59 0.03
N ALA A 86 3.68 -32.85 0.14
CA ALA A 86 2.30 -33.25 -0.10
C ALA A 86 1.38 -32.67 1.00
N ARG A 87 0.35 -31.92 0.59
CA ARG A 87 -0.66 -31.31 1.46
C ARG A 87 -2.06 -31.69 1.02
N GLU A 88 -2.93 -32.09 1.94
CA GLU A 88 -4.34 -32.36 1.64
C GLU A 88 -5.13 -31.05 1.49
N ILE A 89 -5.91 -30.93 0.41
CA ILE A 89 -6.86 -29.83 0.22
C ILE A 89 -8.08 -30.08 1.13
N ILE A 90 -8.22 -29.30 2.19
CA ILE A 90 -9.33 -29.47 3.15
C ILE A 90 -10.51 -28.53 2.90
N GLY A 91 -10.33 -27.52 2.03
CA GLY A 91 -11.41 -26.59 1.71
C GLY A 91 -11.08 -25.59 0.60
N VAL A 92 -12.12 -24.89 0.17
CA VAL A 92 -12.06 -23.80 -0.83
C VAL A 92 -12.73 -22.57 -0.26
N MET A 93 -12.07 -21.41 -0.33
CA MET A 93 -12.63 -20.14 0.15
C MET A 93 -13.75 -19.61 -0.78
N PRO A 94 -14.70 -18.82 -0.27
CA PRO A 94 -15.73 -18.18 -1.09
C PRO A 94 -15.17 -17.26 -2.18
N ARG A 95 -15.93 -17.07 -3.27
CA ARG A 95 -15.56 -16.21 -4.41
C ARG A 95 -15.17 -14.78 -4.04
N ASN A 96 -15.85 -14.22 -3.04
CA ASN A 96 -15.64 -12.86 -2.55
C ASN A 96 -14.59 -12.78 -1.43
N PHE A 97 -13.93 -13.88 -1.07
CA PHE A 97 -12.85 -13.85 -0.10
C PHE A 97 -11.66 -13.10 -0.70
N ARG A 98 -11.18 -12.13 0.07
CA ARG A 98 -9.93 -11.41 -0.12
C ARG A 98 -9.31 -11.27 1.25
N PHE A 99 -8.02 -11.56 1.33
CA PHE A 99 -7.29 -11.36 2.57
C PHE A 99 -6.54 -10.04 2.47
N LEU A 100 -6.99 -9.04 3.22
CA LEU A 100 -6.45 -7.67 3.20
C LEU A 100 -6.37 -7.09 1.77
N ASP A 101 -5.20 -6.65 1.33
CA ASP A 101 -4.87 -6.20 -0.02
C ASP A 101 -4.05 -7.22 -0.83
N LEU A 102 -3.87 -8.44 -0.31
CA LEU A 102 -3.15 -9.50 -1.01
C LEU A 102 -3.82 -9.81 -2.35
N GLN A 103 -3.06 -9.64 -3.42
CA GLN A 103 -3.46 -9.97 -4.79
C GLN A 103 -3.02 -11.39 -5.14
N ASP A 104 -3.77 -12.06 -6.01
CA ASP A 104 -3.41 -13.37 -6.57
C ASP A 104 -3.10 -14.46 -5.54
N LEU A 105 -3.62 -14.31 -4.31
CA LEU A 105 -3.51 -15.33 -3.26
C LEU A 105 -4.12 -16.63 -3.77
N ALA A 106 -3.32 -17.69 -3.83
CA ALA A 106 -3.72 -18.98 -4.39
C ALA A 106 -4.05 -20.01 -3.32
N VAL A 107 -3.20 -20.08 -2.29
CA VAL A 107 -3.26 -21.13 -1.26
C VAL A 107 -3.08 -20.53 0.12
N ILE A 108 -3.84 -21.04 1.09
CA ILE A 108 -3.70 -20.71 2.50
C ILE A 108 -3.19 -21.97 3.21
N LEU A 109 -2.18 -21.81 4.04
CA LEU A 109 -1.48 -22.87 4.75
C LEU A 109 -1.58 -22.64 6.27
N PRO A 110 -1.63 -23.70 7.10
CA PRO A 110 -1.58 -23.55 8.54
C PRO A 110 -0.16 -23.16 8.97
N LEU A 111 -0.06 -22.29 9.96
CA LEU A 111 1.23 -21.81 10.47
C LEU A 111 2.01 -22.91 11.20
N GLN A 112 1.31 -23.83 11.88
CA GLN A 112 1.84 -24.90 12.71
C GLN A 112 2.88 -24.41 13.73
N LEU A 113 2.57 -23.27 14.39
CA LEU A 113 3.49 -22.63 15.31
C LEU A 113 3.75 -23.50 16.55
N ASP A 114 5.02 -23.85 16.77
CA ASP A 114 5.45 -24.48 18.02
C ASP A 114 5.45 -23.47 19.18
N ARG A 115 4.39 -23.52 19.96
CA ARG A 115 4.16 -22.61 21.10
C ARG A 115 5.19 -22.80 22.22
N ASN A 116 5.85 -23.95 22.30
CA ASN A 116 6.87 -24.22 23.31
C ASN A 116 8.24 -23.65 22.92
N ALA A 117 8.45 -23.39 21.63
CA ALA A 117 9.68 -22.81 21.10
C ALA A 117 9.65 -21.27 21.03
N ILE A 118 8.54 -20.63 21.43
CA ILE A 118 8.39 -19.17 21.37
C ILE A 118 9.37 -18.48 22.32
N ARG A 119 10.12 -17.53 21.78
CA ARG A 119 11.01 -16.62 22.51
C ARG A 119 10.52 -15.19 22.39
N LEU A 120 10.86 -14.36 23.36
CA LEU A 120 10.63 -12.91 23.29
C LEU A 120 11.37 -12.27 22.12
N GLY A 121 10.92 -11.10 21.69
CA GLY A 121 11.61 -10.27 20.70
C GLY A 121 11.49 -10.72 19.25
N ASN A 122 10.80 -11.84 18.98
CA ASN A 122 10.41 -12.20 17.62
C ASN A 122 9.11 -11.48 17.25
N PHE A 123 9.23 -10.41 16.46
CA PHE A 123 8.11 -9.61 15.95
C PHE A 123 7.75 -9.94 14.50
N SER A 124 8.11 -11.13 14.00
CA SER A 124 7.90 -11.54 12.60
C SER A 124 6.45 -11.93 12.27
N TYR A 125 5.49 -11.57 13.14
CA TYR A 125 4.09 -11.92 12.99
C TYR A 125 3.17 -10.72 13.19
N PHE A 126 2.18 -10.58 12.32
CA PHE A 126 1.08 -9.63 12.45
C PHE A 126 -0.13 -10.26 13.14
N GLY A 127 -0.76 -9.49 14.01
CA GLY A 127 -1.89 -9.92 14.81
C GLY A 127 -3.22 -9.35 14.30
N ILE A 128 -4.14 -10.18 13.81
CA ILE A 128 -5.51 -9.75 13.51
C ILE A 128 -6.44 -10.07 14.69
N ALA A 129 -7.28 -9.12 15.06
CA ALA A 129 -8.28 -9.28 16.11
C ALA A 129 -9.59 -8.57 15.77
N ARG A 130 -10.70 -9.11 16.27
CA ARG A 130 -12.01 -8.48 16.22
C ARG A 130 -12.31 -7.90 17.59
N LEU A 131 -12.58 -6.59 17.63
CA LEU A 131 -13.06 -5.93 18.85
C LEU A 131 -14.48 -6.44 19.18
N ASN A 132 -14.73 -6.65 20.47
CA ASN A 132 -16.09 -6.80 21.00
C ASN A 132 -16.90 -5.53 20.73
N ALA A 133 -18.23 -5.68 20.62
CA ALA A 133 -19.12 -4.58 20.24
C ALA A 133 -19.09 -3.38 21.20
N GLU A 134 -18.70 -3.61 22.46
CA GLU A 134 -18.67 -2.60 23.51
C GLU A 134 -17.33 -1.88 23.67
N SER A 135 -16.27 -2.32 22.99
CA SER A 135 -14.94 -1.70 23.13
C SER A 135 -14.51 -0.90 21.92
N ASN A 136 -13.66 0.07 22.19
CA ASN A 136 -13.04 0.91 21.18
C ASN A 136 -11.52 0.67 21.07
N LEU A 137 -10.92 1.26 20.04
CA LEU A 137 -9.49 1.11 19.75
C LEU A 137 -8.60 1.57 20.92
N ALA A 138 -8.97 2.66 21.61
CA ALA A 138 -8.19 3.18 22.73
C ALA A 138 -8.15 2.20 23.92
N GLN A 139 -9.28 1.56 24.22
CA GLN A 139 -9.35 0.53 25.25
C GLN A 139 -8.51 -0.70 24.88
N ALA A 140 -8.57 -1.15 23.63
CA ALA A 140 -7.73 -2.26 23.15
C ALA A 140 -6.24 -1.92 23.22
N THR A 141 -5.86 -0.70 22.83
CA THR A 141 -4.48 -0.20 22.93
C THR A 141 -4.00 -0.20 24.38
N ALA A 142 -4.84 0.28 25.31
CA ALA A 142 -4.51 0.25 26.74
C ALA A 142 -4.41 -1.19 27.29
N ASP A 143 -5.23 -2.11 26.81
CA ASP A 143 -5.19 -3.51 27.23
C ASP A 143 -3.88 -4.20 26.79
N ILE A 144 -3.49 -4.05 25.53
CA ILE A 144 -2.21 -4.54 25.03
C ILE A 144 -1.02 -3.87 25.74
N ALA A 145 -1.12 -2.56 26.05
CA ALA A 145 -0.10 -1.87 26.82
C ALA A 145 0.11 -2.53 28.20
N ARG A 146 -0.96 -2.96 28.87
CA ARG A 146 -0.86 -3.70 30.14
C ARG A 146 -0.29 -5.10 29.98
N MET A 147 -0.52 -5.76 28.85
CA MET A 147 0.00 -7.10 28.58
C MET A 147 1.50 -7.11 28.28
N ILE A 148 2.06 -6.05 27.70
CA ILE A 148 3.49 -5.99 27.32
C ILE A 148 4.41 -6.33 28.50
N PRO A 149 4.35 -5.67 29.68
CA PRO A 149 5.19 -6.03 30.82
C PRO A 149 5.02 -7.48 31.30
N ILE A 150 3.81 -8.04 31.18
CA ILE A 150 3.53 -9.43 31.55
C ILE A 150 4.23 -10.38 30.56
N THR A 151 4.17 -10.10 29.26
CA THR A 151 4.85 -10.91 28.23
C THR A 151 6.37 -10.89 28.39
N LEU A 152 6.95 -9.72 28.68
CA LEU A 152 8.39 -9.58 28.97
C LEU A 152 8.84 -10.44 30.16
N ARG A 153 7.94 -10.68 31.12
CA ARG A 153 8.20 -11.51 32.30
C ARG A 153 7.95 -13.00 32.10
N SER A 154 6.95 -13.35 31.28
CA SER A 154 6.42 -14.71 31.15
C SER A 154 7.23 -15.58 30.17
N PHE A 155 7.90 -14.95 29.21
CA PHE A 155 8.70 -15.65 28.21
C PHE A 155 10.20 -15.47 28.47
N SER A 156 11.01 -16.39 27.94
CA SER A 156 12.47 -16.26 27.98
C SER A 156 12.96 -15.35 26.85
N PRO A 157 13.91 -14.44 27.12
CA PRO A 157 14.56 -13.68 26.06
C PRO A 157 15.37 -14.62 25.14
N PRO A 158 15.58 -14.23 23.88
CA PRO A 158 16.44 -14.98 22.96
C PRO A 158 17.90 -14.91 23.42
N ALA A 159 18.72 -15.85 22.94
CA ALA A 159 20.14 -15.90 23.29
C ALA A 159 20.83 -14.57 22.93
N GLY A 160 21.63 -14.04 23.86
CA GLY A 160 22.34 -12.77 23.65
C GLY A 160 21.50 -11.50 23.85
N VAL A 161 20.21 -11.61 24.15
CA VAL A 161 19.35 -10.47 24.47
C VAL A 161 19.00 -10.51 25.96
N SER A 162 19.25 -9.43 26.69
CA SER A 162 18.85 -9.33 28.09
C SER A 162 17.39 -8.86 28.21
N ARG A 163 16.74 -9.16 29.34
CA ARG A 163 15.41 -8.61 29.62
C ARG A 163 15.43 -7.08 29.73
N ASP A 164 16.48 -6.54 30.34
CA ASP A 164 16.71 -5.09 30.46
C ASP A 164 16.80 -4.40 29.08
N PHE A 165 17.41 -5.05 28.08
CA PHE A 165 17.40 -4.58 26.70
C PHE A 165 15.98 -4.47 26.13
N LEU A 166 15.15 -5.49 26.33
CA LEU A 166 13.75 -5.49 25.83
C LEU A 166 12.88 -4.46 26.55
N GLU A 167 13.09 -4.23 27.85
CA GLU A 167 12.41 -3.17 28.61
C GLU A 167 12.80 -1.77 28.10
N LYS A 168 14.09 -1.56 27.82
CA LYS A 168 14.62 -0.29 27.27
C LYS A 168 14.30 -0.08 25.79
N ALA A 169 13.97 -1.14 25.04
CA ALA A 169 13.46 -1.03 23.68
C ALA A 169 12.10 -0.31 23.61
N ARG A 170 11.42 -0.10 24.76
CA ARG A 170 10.13 0.62 24.85
C ARG A 170 9.09 0.10 23.87
N ILE A 171 8.97 -1.22 23.78
CA ILE A 171 7.94 -1.89 22.98
C ILE A 171 6.58 -1.30 23.38
N ALA A 172 5.86 -0.80 22.39
CA ALA A 172 4.57 -0.16 22.56
C ALA A 172 3.52 -0.84 21.68
N PRO A 173 2.23 -0.79 22.06
CA PRO A 173 1.18 -1.31 21.20
C PRO A 173 1.10 -0.48 19.91
N ASN A 174 1.05 -1.16 18.77
CA ASN A 174 0.74 -0.57 17.48
C ASN A 174 -0.53 -1.21 16.93
N ILE A 175 -1.69 -0.75 17.42
CA ILE A 175 -2.99 -1.28 16.99
C ILE A 175 -3.62 -0.30 16.00
N LEU A 176 -3.84 -0.78 14.80
CA LEU A 176 -4.51 -0.03 13.74
C LEU A 176 -5.85 -0.68 13.41
N SER A 177 -6.83 0.13 13.02
CA SER A 177 -8.02 -0.43 12.38
C SER A 177 -7.62 -1.05 11.04
N LEU A 178 -8.24 -2.16 10.66
CA LEU A 178 -7.93 -2.84 9.39
C LEU A 178 -8.05 -1.91 8.17
N LYS A 179 -8.99 -0.95 8.23
CA LYS A 179 -9.13 0.08 7.20
C LYS A 179 -7.90 0.99 7.11
N GLN A 180 -7.36 1.41 8.26
CA GLN A 180 -6.18 2.28 8.31
C GLN A 180 -4.91 1.54 7.87
N ASP A 181 -4.82 0.25 8.19
CA ASP A 181 -3.70 -0.60 7.80
C ASP A 181 -3.67 -0.82 6.28
N VAL A 182 -4.78 -1.28 5.70
CA VAL A 182 -4.90 -1.60 4.27
C VAL A 182 -4.95 -0.36 3.36
N VAL A 183 -5.65 0.70 3.78
CA VAL A 183 -5.85 1.90 2.94
C VAL A 183 -4.85 3.01 3.28
N GLY A 184 -4.19 2.93 4.43
CA GLY A 184 -3.23 3.93 4.88
C GLY A 184 -3.79 5.36 4.86
N ASN A 185 -2.93 6.30 4.49
CA ASN A 185 -3.25 7.72 4.34
C ASN A 185 -3.80 8.08 2.94
N VAL A 186 -4.12 7.10 2.10
CA VAL A 186 -4.74 7.35 0.78
C VAL A 186 -6.05 8.13 0.94
N GLY A 187 -6.77 7.92 2.06
CA GLY A 187 -7.96 8.70 2.40
C GLY A 187 -7.73 10.22 2.41
N THR A 188 -6.60 10.68 2.94
CA THR A 188 -6.25 12.12 2.96
C THR A 188 -6.03 12.66 1.55
N LEU A 189 -5.32 11.91 0.71
CA LEU A 189 -5.10 12.27 -0.69
C LEU A 189 -6.43 12.31 -1.47
N LEU A 190 -7.32 11.34 -1.24
CA LEU A 190 -8.65 11.32 -1.83
C LEU A 190 -9.51 12.50 -1.37
N TRP A 191 -9.37 12.95 -0.12
CA TRP A 191 -10.05 14.17 0.36
C TRP A 191 -9.51 15.44 -0.30
N ILE A 192 -8.19 15.54 -0.50
CA ILE A 192 -7.59 16.65 -1.25
C ILE A 192 -8.12 16.67 -2.68
N LEU A 193 -8.17 15.50 -3.34
CA LEU A 193 -8.73 15.36 -4.68
C LEU A 193 -10.23 15.71 -4.70
N MET A 194 -11.01 15.26 -3.72
CA MET A 194 -12.43 15.59 -3.56
C MET A 194 -12.65 17.10 -3.38
N GLY A 195 -11.80 17.76 -2.59
CA GLY A 195 -11.81 19.22 -2.43
C GLY A 195 -11.55 19.94 -3.76
N GLY A 196 -10.55 19.48 -4.52
CA GLY A 196 -10.26 19.99 -5.87
C GLY A 196 -11.43 19.81 -6.84
N ILE A 197 -12.05 18.63 -6.86
CA ILE A 197 -13.24 18.34 -7.68
C ILE A 197 -14.41 19.25 -7.27
N GLY A 198 -14.62 19.43 -5.96
CA GLY A 198 -15.64 20.34 -5.44
C GLY A 198 -15.43 21.78 -5.90
N MET A 199 -14.18 22.24 -5.93
CA MET A 199 -13.83 23.57 -6.44
C MET A 199 -14.16 23.73 -7.93
N VAL A 200 -13.78 22.75 -8.75
CA VAL A 200 -14.09 22.73 -10.19
C VAL A 200 -15.61 22.69 -10.41
N LEU A 201 -16.32 21.89 -9.63
CA LEU A 201 -17.78 21.84 -9.66
C LEU A 201 -18.39 23.21 -9.34
N LEU A 202 -17.91 23.92 -8.31
CA LEU A 202 -18.39 25.26 -7.96
C LEU A 202 -18.15 26.27 -9.09
N ILE A 203 -17.01 26.20 -9.77
CA ILE A 203 -16.72 27.05 -10.94
C ILE A 203 -17.70 26.76 -12.08
N ALA A 204 -17.91 25.48 -12.40
CA ALA A 204 -18.85 25.04 -13.42
C ALA A 204 -20.30 25.47 -13.09
N CYS A 205 -20.68 25.32 -11.82
CA CYS A 205 -21.95 25.77 -11.26
C CYS A 205 -22.16 27.28 -11.44
N ALA A 206 -21.16 28.10 -11.08
CA ALA A 206 -21.22 29.54 -11.28
C ALA A 206 -21.32 29.92 -12.78
N ASN A 207 -20.69 29.16 -13.68
CA ASN A 207 -20.81 29.37 -15.13
C ASN A 207 -22.23 29.08 -15.63
N VAL A 208 -22.81 27.96 -15.19
CA VAL A 208 -24.20 27.60 -15.51
C VAL A 208 -25.16 28.64 -14.94
N ALA A 209 -24.94 29.10 -13.71
CA ALA A 209 -25.71 30.17 -13.09
C ALA A 209 -25.71 31.45 -13.92
N ASN A 210 -24.52 31.89 -14.34
CA ASN A 210 -24.36 33.08 -15.16
C ASN A 210 -25.09 32.94 -16.51
N LEU A 211 -25.00 31.76 -17.13
CA LEU A 211 -25.68 31.48 -18.41
C LEU A 211 -27.21 31.42 -18.27
N LEU A 212 -27.72 30.80 -17.21
CA LEU A 212 -29.15 30.76 -16.90
C LEU A 212 -29.67 32.16 -16.59
N LEU A 213 -28.93 32.96 -15.83
CA LEU A 213 -29.25 34.36 -15.60
C LEU A 213 -29.39 35.08 -16.95
N VAL A 214 -28.35 35.10 -17.80
CA VAL A 214 -28.41 35.76 -19.13
C VAL A 214 -29.58 35.27 -19.99
N ARG A 215 -29.88 33.97 -20.00
CA ARG A 215 -31.05 33.42 -20.73
C ARG A 215 -32.38 33.92 -20.18
N THR A 216 -32.56 33.94 -18.87
CA THR A 216 -33.79 34.47 -18.27
C THR A 216 -33.95 35.98 -18.53
N GLU A 217 -32.85 36.72 -18.65
CA GLU A 217 -32.86 38.14 -19.00
C GLU A 217 -33.38 38.37 -20.43
N GLY A 218 -32.94 37.56 -21.40
CA GLY A 218 -33.46 37.60 -22.76
C GLY A 218 -34.94 37.21 -22.88
N ARG A 219 -35.47 36.45 -21.91
CA ARG A 219 -36.87 35.97 -21.88
C ARG A 219 -37.80 36.81 -21.00
N GLN A 220 -37.34 37.96 -20.50
CA GLN A 220 -38.13 38.80 -19.59
C GLN A 220 -39.49 39.21 -20.18
N HIS A 221 -39.54 39.55 -21.47
CA HIS A 221 -40.77 39.97 -22.14
C HIS A 221 -41.78 38.81 -22.29
N GLU A 222 -41.31 37.59 -22.57
CA GLU A 222 -42.14 36.37 -22.66
C GLU A 222 -42.75 36.02 -21.29
N LEU A 223 -41.94 36.08 -20.23
CA LEU A 223 -42.35 35.76 -18.86
C LEU A 223 -43.34 36.80 -18.31
N ALA A 224 -43.13 38.09 -18.61
CA ALA A 224 -44.04 39.16 -18.23
C ALA A 224 -45.40 39.03 -18.92
N LEU A 225 -45.43 38.69 -20.22
CA LEU A 225 -46.66 38.46 -20.97
C LEU A 225 -47.45 37.26 -20.42
N ARG A 226 -46.78 36.15 -20.10
CA ARG A 226 -47.44 34.98 -19.47
C ARG A 226 -47.98 35.28 -18.07
N ALA A 227 -47.27 36.08 -17.28
CA ALA A 227 -47.76 36.52 -15.99
C ALA A 227 -49.01 37.43 -16.12
N ALA A 228 -49.06 38.29 -17.15
CA ALA A 228 -50.22 39.12 -17.46
C ALA A 228 -51.43 38.28 -17.93
N LEU A 229 -51.19 37.14 -18.59
CA LEU A 229 -52.21 36.16 -18.99
C LEU A 229 -52.65 35.21 -17.85
N GLY A 230 -52.19 35.42 -16.61
CA GLY A 230 -52.67 34.70 -15.43
C GLY A 230 -51.81 33.51 -14.98
N ALA A 231 -50.62 33.30 -15.55
CA ALA A 231 -49.73 32.23 -15.09
C ALA A 231 -49.24 32.48 -13.65
N THR A 232 -49.47 31.51 -12.76
CA THR A 232 -49.01 31.61 -11.38
C THR A 232 -47.48 31.43 -11.28
N ARG A 233 -46.86 32.04 -10.27
CA ARG A 233 -45.40 31.95 -10.02
C ARG A 233 -44.89 30.52 -9.97
N LYS A 234 -45.71 29.60 -9.47
CA LYS A 234 -45.42 28.16 -9.41
C LYS A 234 -45.30 27.53 -10.80
N HIS A 235 -46.14 27.92 -11.77
CA HIS A 235 -46.06 27.40 -13.14
C HIS A 235 -44.79 27.88 -13.85
N ILE A 236 -44.43 29.15 -13.68
CA ILE A 236 -43.19 29.70 -14.26
C ILE A 236 -41.95 29.04 -13.64
N ALA A 237 -41.95 28.86 -12.31
CA ALA A 237 -40.86 28.18 -11.62
C ALA A 237 -40.73 26.71 -12.06
N LEU A 238 -41.85 25.99 -12.15
CA LEU A 238 -41.85 24.58 -12.57
C LEU A 238 -41.35 24.42 -14.01
N GLN A 239 -41.74 25.33 -14.93
CA GLN A 239 -41.26 25.30 -16.31
C GLN A 239 -39.74 25.46 -16.40
N LEU A 240 -39.17 26.46 -15.70
CA LEU A 240 -37.72 26.69 -15.69
C LEU A 240 -36.95 25.53 -15.03
N LEU A 241 -37.53 24.93 -13.99
CA LEU A 241 -36.96 23.76 -13.32
C LEU A 241 -36.98 22.53 -14.23
N VAL A 242 -38.06 22.28 -14.98
CA VAL A 242 -38.15 21.17 -15.95
C VAL A 242 -37.14 21.37 -17.08
N GLU A 243 -37.03 22.57 -17.65
CA GLU A 243 -36.08 22.89 -18.71
C GLU A 243 -34.62 22.67 -18.24
N SER A 244 -34.30 23.13 -17.03
CA SER A 244 -32.99 22.91 -16.41
C SER A 244 -32.74 21.44 -16.04
N SER A 245 -33.79 20.71 -15.67
CA SER A 245 -33.71 19.28 -15.31
C SER A 245 -33.41 18.40 -16.51
N ILE A 246 -33.97 18.70 -17.68
CA ILE A 246 -33.66 17.98 -18.93
C ILE A 246 -32.18 18.15 -19.29
N ILE A 247 -31.67 19.39 -19.22
CA ILE A 247 -30.25 19.68 -19.48
C ILE A 247 -29.36 18.98 -18.45
N GLY A 248 -29.74 19.02 -17.17
CA GLY A 248 -29.02 18.34 -16.10
C GLY A 248 -29.00 16.83 -16.27
N LEU A 249 -30.10 16.21 -16.68
CA LEU A 249 -30.20 14.78 -16.93
C LEU A 249 -29.32 14.34 -18.11
N LEU A 250 -29.35 15.08 -19.22
CA LEU A 250 -28.46 14.84 -20.35
C LEU A 250 -26.98 15.00 -19.96
N GLY A 251 -26.68 16.00 -19.13
CA GLY A 251 -25.36 16.20 -18.55
C GLY A 251 -24.90 15.04 -17.68
N ILE A 252 -25.77 14.50 -16.82
CA ILE A 252 -25.49 13.30 -16.01
C ILE A 252 -25.18 12.11 -16.92
N ILE A 253 -26.03 11.84 -17.92
CA ILE A 253 -25.87 10.68 -18.82
C ILE A 253 -24.54 10.78 -19.57
N ALA A 254 -24.25 11.94 -20.17
CA ALA A 254 -22.99 12.16 -20.88
C ALA A 254 -21.77 12.09 -19.93
N GLY A 255 -21.87 12.69 -18.75
CA GLY A 255 -20.82 12.68 -17.74
C GLY A 255 -20.52 11.29 -17.19
N LEU A 256 -21.55 10.47 -16.92
CA LEU A 256 -21.38 9.07 -16.53
C LEU A 256 -20.78 8.24 -17.65
N GLY A 257 -21.20 8.46 -18.90
CA GLY A 257 -20.59 7.83 -20.08
C GLY A 257 -19.09 8.12 -20.15
N LEU A 258 -18.70 9.39 -20.07
CA LEU A 258 -17.29 9.80 -20.05
C LEU A 258 -16.54 9.21 -18.84
N ALA A 259 -17.17 9.20 -17.65
CA ALA A 259 -16.57 8.64 -16.45
C ALA A 259 -16.30 7.14 -16.58
N THR A 260 -17.20 6.37 -17.21
CA THR A 260 -16.96 4.94 -17.45
C THR A 260 -15.75 4.70 -18.36
N VAL A 261 -15.61 5.50 -19.43
CA VAL A 261 -14.48 5.39 -20.37
C VAL A 261 -13.18 5.82 -19.68
N ALA A 262 -13.19 6.96 -18.99
CA ALA A 262 -12.03 7.48 -18.26
C ALA A 262 -11.57 6.50 -17.17
N LEU A 263 -12.50 5.88 -16.45
CA LEU A 263 -12.17 4.90 -15.41
C LEU A 263 -11.50 3.66 -16.01
N ARG A 264 -11.96 3.16 -17.17
CA ARG A 264 -11.30 2.04 -17.86
C ARG A 264 -9.86 2.37 -18.26
N PHE A 265 -9.63 3.57 -18.80
CA PHE A 265 -8.27 4.03 -19.10
C PHE A 265 -7.42 4.15 -17.84
N LEU A 266 -7.97 4.71 -16.77
CA LEU A 266 -7.27 4.86 -15.50
C LEU A 266 -6.83 3.50 -14.93
N VAL A 267 -7.72 2.51 -14.92
CA VAL A 267 -7.40 1.15 -14.42
C VAL A 267 -6.39 0.45 -15.32
N ALA A 268 -6.44 0.66 -16.64
CA ALA A 268 -5.50 0.04 -17.58
C ALA A 268 -4.07 0.62 -17.48
N PHE A 269 -3.93 1.90 -17.12
CA PHE A 269 -2.63 2.57 -16.97
C PHE A 269 -2.15 2.67 -15.52
N ALA A 270 -2.92 2.16 -14.58
CA ALA A 270 -2.56 2.29 -13.18
C ALA A 270 -1.35 1.40 -12.86
N PRO A 271 -0.38 1.92 -12.10
CA PRO A 271 0.73 1.12 -11.60
C PRO A 271 0.22 -0.05 -10.77
N SER A 272 0.83 -1.22 -10.94
CA SER A 272 0.71 -2.34 -10.02
C SER A 272 1.13 -1.86 -8.62
N GLY A 273 0.22 -1.94 -7.64
CA GLY A 273 0.50 -1.53 -6.25
C GLY A 273 -0.52 -0.61 -5.60
N LEU A 274 -1.55 -0.13 -6.31
CA LEU A 274 -2.67 0.57 -5.65
C LEU A 274 -3.59 -0.44 -4.95
N PRO A 275 -3.76 -0.35 -3.60
CA PRO A 275 -4.63 -1.27 -2.87
C PRO A 275 -6.05 -1.21 -3.40
N ARG A 276 -6.63 -2.39 -3.66
CA ARG A 276 -8.04 -2.55 -4.09
C ARG A 276 -8.41 -1.76 -5.35
N ILE A 277 -7.49 -1.59 -6.28
CA ILE A 277 -7.76 -0.85 -7.53
C ILE A 277 -8.93 -1.44 -8.34
N THR A 278 -9.10 -2.76 -8.28
CA THR A 278 -10.19 -3.47 -8.94
C THR A 278 -11.57 -3.17 -8.37
N ASP A 279 -11.64 -2.61 -7.15
CA ASP A 279 -12.90 -2.18 -6.53
C ASP A 279 -13.30 -0.76 -6.94
N ILE A 280 -12.44 -0.02 -7.64
CA ILE A 280 -12.76 1.32 -8.14
C ILE A 280 -13.77 1.17 -9.28
N GLY A 281 -15.01 1.54 -8.99
CA GLY A 281 -16.14 1.39 -9.91
C GLY A 281 -17.18 2.47 -9.71
N ILE A 282 -18.00 2.68 -10.74
CA ILE A 282 -19.23 3.45 -10.61
C ILE A 282 -20.26 2.55 -9.92
N ASN A 283 -20.41 2.75 -8.62
CA ASN A 283 -21.38 2.02 -7.80
C ASN A 283 -22.63 2.86 -7.52
N SER A 284 -23.62 2.25 -6.85
CA SER A 284 -24.87 2.91 -6.48
C SER A 284 -24.68 4.17 -5.63
N ARG A 285 -23.66 4.22 -4.77
CA ARG A 285 -23.37 5.41 -3.95
C ARG A 285 -22.90 6.58 -4.81
N VAL A 286 -22.05 6.34 -5.81
CA VAL A 286 -21.63 7.35 -6.78
C VAL A 286 -22.82 7.85 -7.58
N LEU A 287 -23.70 6.95 -8.06
CA LEU A 287 -24.90 7.34 -8.81
C LEU A 287 -25.85 8.22 -7.99
N ILE A 288 -26.12 7.84 -6.73
CA ILE A 288 -26.97 8.63 -5.82
C ILE A 288 -26.32 9.99 -5.51
N PHE A 289 -25.01 10.03 -5.28
CA PHE A 289 -24.28 11.27 -5.07
C PHE A 289 -24.34 12.19 -6.29
N THR A 290 -24.08 11.67 -7.49
CA THR A 290 -24.18 12.42 -8.75
C THR A 290 -25.60 12.95 -8.97
N LEU A 291 -26.63 12.14 -8.72
CA LEU A 291 -28.01 12.58 -8.83
C LEU A 291 -28.32 13.70 -7.81
N GLY A 292 -27.90 13.52 -6.57
CA GLY A 292 -28.11 14.47 -5.48
C GLY A 292 -27.45 15.82 -5.75
N ILE A 293 -26.18 15.82 -6.21
CA ILE A 293 -25.47 17.06 -6.51
C ILE A 293 -26.06 17.77 -7.74
N THR A 294 -26.47 17.03 -8.77
CA THR A 294 -27.13 17.64 -9.93
C THR A 294 -28.47 18.26 -9.54
N LEU A 295 -29.29 17.56 -8.76
CA LEU A 295 -30.57 18.10 -8.27
C LEU A 295 -30.33 19.36 -7.43
N PHE A 296 -29.35 19.33 -6.53
CA PHE A 296 -28.95 20.48 -5.72
C PHE A 296 -28.54 21.68 -6.60
N THR A 297 -27.72 21.46 -7.63
CA THR A 297 -27.31 22.54 -8.55
C THR A 297 -28.48 23.10 -9.37
N ILE A 298 -29.38 22.25 -9.87
CA ILE A 298 -30.59 22.69 -10.58
C ILE A 298 -31.48 23.53 -9.66
N LEU A 299 -31.69 23.09 -8.41
CA LEU A 299 -32.46 23.84 -7.42
C LEU A 299 -31.80 25.18 -7.10
N LEU A 300 -30.51 25.17 -6.79
CA LEU A 300 -29.78 26.35 -6.36
C LEU A 300 -29.75 27.43 -7.45
N PHE A 301 -29.50 27.06 -8.71
CA PHE A 301 -29.43 28.04 -9.81
C PHE A 301 -30.75 28.27 -10.54
N GLY A 302 -31.66 27.30 -10.55
CA GLY A 302 -32.99 27.42 -11.15
C GLY A 302 -33.95 28.29 -10.34
N LEU A 303 -33.78 28.40 -9.01
CA LEU A 303 -34.61 29.26 -8.15
C LEU A 303 -34.18 30.73 -8.13
N ILE A 304 -32.91 31.03 -8.42
CA ILE A 304 -32.38 32.41 -8.36
C ILE A 304 -33.18 33.39 -9.25
N PRO A 305 -33.51 33.06 -10.52
CA PRO A 305 -34.31 33.94 -11.37
C PRO A 305 -35.75 34.13 -10.84
N VAL A 306 -36.35 33.06 -10.29
CA VAL A 306 -37.73 33.03 -9.78
C VAL A 306 -37.86 33.93 -8.55
N LEU A 307 -36.95 33.84 -7.60
CA LEU A 307 -36.93 34.66 -6.39
C LEU A 307 -36.71 36.14 -6.73
N LYS A 308 -35.87 36.44 -7.72
CA LYS A 308 -35.58 37.80 -8.15
C LYS A 308 -36.75 38.47 -8.89
N HIS A 309 -37.57 37.70 -9.62
CA HIS A 309 -38.75 38.21 -10.33
C HIS A 309 -40.03 38.16 -9.47
N ALA A 310 -40.04 37.43 -8.35
CA ALA A 310 -41.13 37.44 -7.37
C ALA A 310 -41.31 38.80 -6.65
N GLY A 311 -40.29 39.66 -6.67
CA GLY A 311 -40.34 41.03 -6.13
C GLY A 311 -40.90 42.10 -7.08
N VAL A 312 -41.11 41.79 -8.37
CA VAL A 312 -41.57 42.78 -9.36
C VAL A 312 -43.10 42.79 -9.42
N ARG A 313 -43.71 43.31 -8.36
CA ARG A 313 -45.09 43.83 -8.37
C ARG A 313 -45.04 45.31 -8.01
N ALA A 314 -44.53 46.13 -8.91
CA ALA A 314 -44.87 47.54 -9.02
C ALA A 314 -44.19 48.14 -10.26
N SER A 315 -44.94 48.99 -10.98
CA SER A 315 -44.51 49.82 -12.12
C SER A 315 -44.67 49.19 -13.50
N LEU A 316 -45.94 49.04 -13.89
CA LEU A 316 -46.38 49.64 -15.15
C LEU A 316 -46.38 51.16 -14.96
N SER A 317 -45.25 51.80 -15.25
CA SER A 317 -45.17 53.23 -15.57
C SER A 317 -43.90 53.44 -16.39
N GLU A 318 -44.09 53.78 -17.67
CA GLU A 318 -43.04 54.16 -18.59
C GLU A 318 -42.16 55.29 -18.02
N GLY A 319 -40.85 55.22 -18.30
CA GLY A 319 -39.93 56.34 -18.17
C GLY A 319 -39.12 56.39 -16.86
N SER A 320 -37.79 56.41 -17.00
CA SER A 320 -36.86 56.98 -16.01
C SER A 320 -36.41 56.17 -14.77
N ARG A 321 -36.31 54.82 -14.83
CA ARG A 321 -35.68 54.05 -13.72
C ARG A 321 -34.71 52.92 -14.10
N THR A 322 -34.15 52.97 -15.30
CA THR A 322 -33.17 52.00 -15.84
C THR A 322 -31.83 51.94 -15.09
N ILE A 323 -31.52 52.89 -14.20
CA ILE A 323 -30.19 53.04 -13.59
C ILE A 323 -30.04 52.25 -12.25
N GLY A 324 -31.13 52.01 -11.51
CA GLY A 324 -31.07 51.36 -10.19
C GLY A 324 -30.99 49.83 -10.26
N VAL A 325 -31.80 49.21 -11.11
CA VAL A 325 -31.87 47.74 -11.28
C VAL A 325 -30.63 47.19 -11.99
N SER A 326 -29.93 48.00 -12.80
CA SER A 326 -28.67 47.60 -13.44
C SER A 326 -27.51 47.49 -12.44
N ARG A 327 -27.50 48.30 -11.36
CA ARG A 327 -26.37 48.40 -10.41
C ARG A 327 -26.24 47.19 -9.48
N GLU A 328 -27.33 46.71 -8.89
CA GLU A 328 -27.34 45.44 -8.13
C GLU A 328 -27.07 44.23 -9.03
N ARG A 329 -27.56 44.26 -10.27
CA ARG A 329 -27.32 43.23 -11.29
C ARG A 329 -25.84 43.13 -11.66
N HIS A 330 -25.17 44.27 -11.86
CA HIS A 330 -23.73 44.32 -12.08
C HIS A 330 -22.94 43.87 -10.85
N ARG A 331 -23.39 44.17 -9.62
CA ARG A 331 -22.73 43.70 -8.39
C ARG A 331 -22.79 42.19 -8.22
N ALA A 332 -23.96 41.56 -8.40
CA ALA A 332 -24.09 40.10 -8.30
C ALA A 332 -23.24 39.37 -9.35
N ARG A 333 -23.22 39.87 -10.59
CA ARG A 333 -22.37 39.33 -11.66
C ARG A 333 -20.89 39.52 -11.37
N ASN A 334 -20.48 40.72 -10.95
CA ASN A 334 -19.08 40.98 -10.62
C ASN A 334 -18.62 40.15 -9.43
N LEU A 335 -19.48 39.88 -8.44
CA LEU A 335 -19.17 39.00 -7.32
C LEU A 335 -18.97 37.55 -7.81
N LEU A 336 -19.86 37.03 -8.66
CA LEU A 336 -19.72 35.69 -9.23
C LEU A 336 -18.42 35.57 -10.06
N VAL A 337 -18.13 36.54 -10.92
CA VAL A 337 -16.90 36.56 -11.72
C VAL A 337 -15.66 36.67 -10.84
N THR A 338 -15.67 37.53 -9.82
CA THR A 338 -14.54 37.67 -8.89
C THR A 338 -14.31 36.37 -8.11
N MET A 339 -15.37 35.72 -7.64
CA MET A 339 -15.29 34.41 -6.98
C MET A 339 -14.74 33.36 -7.94
N GLN A 340 -15.22 33.30 -9.18
CA GLN A 340 -14.70 32.37 -10.19
C GLN A 340 -13.21 32.58 -10.46
N VAL A 341 -12.76 33.82 -10.64
CA VAL A 341 -11.35 34.15 -10.85
C VAL A 341 -10.51 33.77 -9.63
N ALA A 342 -11.00 34.04 -8.42
CA ALA A 342 -10.32 33.66 -7.19
C ALA A 342 -10.20 32.12 -7.05
N LEU A 343 -11.28 31.37 -7.27
CA LEU A 343 -11.27 29.90 -7.21
C LEU A 343 -10.36 29.31 -8.30
N ALA A 344 -10.36 29.88 -9.51
CA ALA A 344 -9.49 29.47 -10.60
C ALA A 344 -8.01 29.73 -10.28
N LEU A 345 -7.68 30.88 -9.65
CA LEU A 345 -6.33 31.19 -9.22
C LEU A 345 -5.83 30.20 -8.16
N VAL A 346 -6.69 29.86 -7.17
CA VAL A 346 -6.37 28.85 -6.16
C VAL A 346 -6.08 27.50 -6.81
N LEU A 347 -6.94 27.05 -7.73
CA LEU A 347 -6.72 25.80 -8.47
C LEU A 347 -5.42 25.82 -9.29
N LEU A 348 -5.11 26.95 -9.93
CA LEU A 348 -3.89 27.11 -10.70
C LEU A 348 -2.64 27.02 -9.81
N ILE A 349 -2.66 27.66 -8.64
CA ILE A 349 -1.57 27.59 -7.66
C ILE A 349 -1.40 26.16 -7.14
N CYS A 350 -2.50 25.51 -6.74
CA CYS A 350 -2.46 24.12 -6.27
C CYS A 350 -1.94 23.16 -7.34
N SER A 351 -2.40 23.29 -8.58
CA SER A 351 -1.93 22.50 -9.72
C SER A 351 -0.45 22.76 -10.00
N GLY A 352 0.00 24.02 -9.97
CA GLY A 352 1.39 24.38 -10.17
C GLY A 352 2.30 23.79 -9.09
N LEU A 353 1.86 23.81 -7.83
CA LEU A 353 2.57 23.18 -6.72
C LEU A 353 2.64 21.67 -6.87
N MET A 354 1.54 21.02 -7.26
CA MET A 354 1.50 19.57 -7.48
C MET A 354 2.43 19.13 -8.61
N VAL A 355 2.44 19.86 -9.73
CA VAL A 355 3.38 19.63 -10.84
C VAL A 355 4.83 19.84 -10.39
N ARG A 356 5.09 20.88 -9.58
CA ARG A 356 6.42 21.11 -8.99
C ARG A 356 6.84 19.95 -8.10
N THR A 357 5.98 19.50 -7.18
CA THR A 357 6.26 18.37 -6.27
C THR A 357 6.51 17.08 -7.05
N PHE A 358 5.68 16.78 -8.06
CA PHE A 358 5.87 15.62 -8.92
C PHE A 358 7.20 15.69 -9.70
N ARG A 359 7.57 16.87 -10.21
CA ARG A 359 8.88 17.08 -10.87
C ARG A 359 10.06 16.94 -9.93
N VAL A 360 9.92 17.32 -8.66
CA VAL A 360 10.97 17.12 -7.65
C VAL A 360 11.11 15.63 -7.36
N LEU A 361 10.01 14.94 -7.05
CA LEU A 361 10.01 13.51 -6.75
C LEU A 361 10.56 12.67 -7.91
N THR A 362 10.21 12.98 -9.14
CA THR A 362 10.70 12.24 -10.33
C THR A 362 12.16 12.53 -10.68
N ARG A 363 12.77 13.55 -10.08
CA ARG A 363 14.19 13.91 -10.27
C ARG A 363 15.07 13.59 -9.07
N THR A 364 14.49 13.25 -7.92
CA THR A 364 15.24 12.78 -6.77
C THR A 364 15.94 11.49 -7.16
N ASN A 365 17.26 11.43 -6.98
CA ASN A 365 18.02 10.22 -7.23
C ASN A 365 17.61 9.16 -6.20
N PRO A 366 17.04 8.01 -6.62
CA PRO A 366 16.61 6.97 -5.69
C PRO A 366 17.79 6.17 -5.12
N GLY A 367 19.02 6.39 -5.60
CA GLY A 367 20.23 5.68 -5.15
C GLY A 367 20.58 4.44 -5.98
N PHE A 368 19.74 4.10 -6.96
CA PHE A 368 19.95 3.07 -7.97
C PHE A 368 19.64 3.63 -9.36
N GLU A 369 20.20 3.03 -10.40
CA GLU A 369 20.11 3.55 -11.76
C GLU A 369 19.28 2.62 -12.66
N ARG A 370 18.70 3.19 -13.72
CA ARG A 370 18.06 2.47 -14.83
C ARG A 370 17.02 1.43 -14.42
N PRO A 371 16.02 1.76 -13.57
CA PRO A 371 14.99 0.79 -13.15
C PRO A 371 14.20 0.17 -14.30
N ALA A 372 14.06 0.88 -15.43
CA ALA A 372 13.37 0.38 -16.61
C ALA A 372 14.14 -0.73 -17.36
N GLU A 373 15.43 -0.89 -17.09
CA GLU A 373 16.30 -1.92 -17.69
C GLU A 373 16.45 -3.15 -16.78
N ILE A 374 15.95 -3.08 -15.55
CA ILE A 374 16.10 -4.15 -14.55
C ILE A 374 14.88 -5.07 -14.62
N GLN A 375 15.14 -6.33 -14.93
CA GLN A 375 14.13 -7.37 -14.83
C GLN A 375 14.29 -8.13 -13.52
N THR A 376 13.22 -8.18 -12.73
CA THR A 376 13.22 -8.89 -11.45
C THR A 376 12.48 -10.21 -11.56
N PHE A 377 13.06 -11.22 -10.92
CA PHE A 377 12.44 -12.51 -10.72
C PHE A 377 12.61 -12.86 -9.26
N ARG A 378 11.61 -13.52 -8.68
CA ARG A 378 11.75 -14.09 -7.36
C ARG A 378 11.77 -15.62 -7.50
N ILE A 379 12.73 -16.23 -6.82
CA ILE A 379 12.93 -17.68 -6.81
C ILE A 379 12.75 -18.14 -5.37
N SER A 380 12.05 -19.26 -5.18
CA SER A 380 11.95 -19.93 -3.89
C SER A 380 12.65 -21.27 -4.02
N ILE A 381 13.70 -21.49 -3.23
CA ILE A 381 14.39 -22.78 -3.12
C ILE A 381 13.88 -23.41 -1.82
N SER A 382 13.11 -24.49 -1.94
CA SER A 382 12.56 -25.17 -0.76
C SER A 382 13.65 -25.97 -0.05
N ASN A 383 13.61 -25.95 1.29
CA ASN A 383 14.46 -26.80 2.13
C ASN A 383 14.23 -28.30 1.88
N SER A 384 13.08 -28.70 1.33
CA SER A 384 12.82 -30.10 0.96
C SER A 384 13.60 -30.51 -0.29
N ASP A 385 13.80 -29.58 -1.24
CA ASP A 385 14.52 -29.80 -2.49
C ASP A 385 16.04 -29.66 -2.29
N VAL A 386 16.46 -28.73 -1.44
CA VAL A 386 17.88 -28.47 -1.11
C VAL A 386 18.04 -28.45 0.42
N PRO A 387 18.27 -29.61 1.06
CA PRO A 387 18.34 -29.69 2.53
C PRO A 387 19.60 -29.07 3.16
N ASP A 388 20.70 -29.04 2.41
CA ASP A 388 21.99 -28.50 2.87
C ASP A 388 22.12 -27.03 2.44
N ASP A 389 22.19 -26.15 3.45
CA ASP A 389 22.27 -24.69 3.30
C ASP A 389 23.47 -24.26 2.41
N VAL A 390 24.54 -25.04 2.36
CA VAL A 390 25.75 -24.73 1.58
C VAL A 390 25.51 -24.90 0.08
N ASN A 391 24.53 -25.70 -0.33
CA ASN A 391 24.21 -25.91 -1.74
C ASN A 391 23.34 -24.80 -2.32
N VAL A 392 22.66 -24.01 -1.49
CA VAL A 392 21.81 -22.89 -1.95
C VAL A 392 22.65 -21.81 -2.67
N PRO A 393 23.74 -21.25 -2.10
CA PRO A 393 24.59 -20.29 -2.81
C PRO A 393 25.22 -20.85 -4.09
N ARG A 394 25.48 -22.16 -4.13
CA ARG A 394 26.00 -22.83 -5.33
C ARG A 394 24.99 -22.81 -6.47
N ILE A 395 23.72 -23.08 -6.15
CA ILE A 395 22.63 -23.01 -7.12
C ILE A 395 22.42 -21.55 -7.55
N GLU A 396 22.41 -20.60 -6.61
CA GLU A 396 22.31 -19.16 -6.91
C GLU A 396 23.43 -18.72 -7.85
N GLN A 397 24.69 -19.08 -7.57
CA GLN A 397 25.81 -18.77 -8.45
C GLN A 397 25.64 -19.38 -9.85
N GLN A 398 25.25 -20.66 -9.94
CA GLN A 398 25.03 -21.31 -11.23
C GLN A 398 23.91 -20.64 -12.05
N ILE A 399 22.85 -20.17 -11.39
CA ILE A 399 21.80 -19.40 -12.03
C ILE A 399 22.35 -18.03 -12.47
N GLN A 400 23.12 -17.35 -11.61
CA GLN A 400 23.77 -16.08 -11.93
C GLN A 400 24.62 -16.20 -13.19
N ASP A 401 25.50 -17.19 -13.25
CA ASP A 401 26.44 -17.42 -14.35
C ASP A 401 25.70 -17.74 -15.65
N LYS A 402 24.65 -18.57 -15.58
CA LYS A 402 23.83 -18.92 -16.76
C LYS A 402 23.05 -17.73 -17.29
N LEU A 403 22.48 -16.91 -16.41
CA LEU A 403 21.75 -15.70 -16.82
C LEU A 403 22.71 -14.66 -17.39
N ALA A 404 23.88 -14.48 -16.78
CA ALA A 404 24.91 -13.56 -17.28
C ALA A 404 25.48 -13.99 -18.64
N ALA A 405 25.40 -15.29 -18.99
CA ALA A 405 25.81 -15.79 -20.30
C ALA A 405 24.78 -15.54 -21.42
N ILE A 406 23.56 -15.08 -21.10
CA ILE A 406 22.54 -14.74 -22.11
C ILE A 406 22.97 -13.45 -22.81
N PRO A 407 22.92 -13.38 -24.16
CA PRO A 407 23.19 -12.14 -24.89
C PRO A 407 22.32 -10.99 -24.37
N ASP A 408 22.89 -9.77 -24.33
CA ASP A 408 22.27 -8.54 -23.82
C ASP A 408 22.09 -8.45 -22.29
N VAL A 409 22.39 -9.50 -21.52
CA VAL A 409 22.44 -9.42 -20.05
C VAL A 409 23.76 -8.79 -19.61
N SER A 410 23.69 -7.62 -18.97
CA SER A 410 24.88 -6.87 -18.53
C SER A 410 25.45 -7.35 -17.19
N SER A 411 24.57 -7.72 -16.25
CA SER A 411 24.92 -8.18 -14.91
C SER A 411 23.70 -8.83 -14.26
N VAL A 412 23.95 -9.68 -13.27
CA VAL A 412 22.93 -10.41 -12.51
C VAL A 412 23.34 -10.41 -11.05
N GLY A 413 22.39 -10.20 -10.15
CA GLY A 413 22.60 -10.28 -8.72
C GLY A 413 21.36 -10.80 -8.00
N PHE A 414 21.58 -11.45 -6.87
CA PHE A 414 20.54 -11.96 -5.98
C PHE A 414 20.44 -11.08 -4.75
N SER A 415 19.23 -10.93 -4.25
CA SER A 415 18.97 -10.31 -2.96
C SER A 415 17.69 -10.86 -2.35
N THR A 416 17.59 -10.80 -1.03
CA THR A 416 16.32 -11.06 -0.33
C THR A 416 15.25 -10.01 -0.59
N ALA A 417 15.65 -8.82 -1.05
CA ALA A 417 14.75 -7.72 -1.37
C ALA A 417 15.36 -6.81 -2.43
N VAL A 418 14.52 -6.17 -3.24
CA VAL A 418 14.92 -5.10 -4.17
C VAL A 418 14.35 -3.76 -3.68
N PRO A 419 14.97 -2.61 -4.03
CA PRO A 419 14.47 -1.32 -3.58
C PRO A 419 12.99 -1.12 -3.95
N MET A 420 12.21 -0.55 -3.02
CA MET A 420 10.77 -0.27 -3.17
C MET A 420 9.86 -1.53 -3.27
N ASP A 421 10.34 -2.72 -2.90
CA ASP A 421 9.52 -3.94 -2.88
C ASP A 421 8.68 -4.13 -1.61
N GLY A 422 8.78 -3.19 -0.66
CA GLY A 422 8.05 -3.21 0.61
C GLY A 422 8.77 -3.96 1.74
N ASP A 423 9.95 -4.55 1.50
CA ASP A 423 10.69 -5.25 2.55
C ASP A 423 11.06 -4.30 3.71
N ASN A 424 10.77 -4.78 4.92
CA ASN A 424 10.98 -4.03 6.14
C ASN A 424 11.77 -4.84 7.16
N ARG A 425 12.73 -5.64 6.70
CA ARG A 425 13.58 -6.42 7.58
C ARG A 425 14.58 -5.52 8.29
N LEU A 426 14.24 -5.16 9.51
CA LEU A 426 14.98 -4.25 10.35
C LEU A 426 15.58 -4.98 11.56
N ASP A 427 16.85 -4.72 11.87
CA ASP A 427 17.46 -5.21 13.11
C ASP A 427 18.46 -4.22 13.70
N ASN A 428 18.78 -4.41 14.97
CA ASN A 428 19.77 -3.66 15.70
C ASN A 428 21.17 -3.96 15.16
N VAL A 429 22.03 -2.95 15.08
CA VAL A 429 23.43 -3.14 14.67
C VAL A 429 24.38 -2.51 15.70
N PHE A 430 25.24 -3.34 16.26
CA PHE A 430 26.27 -2.95 17.22
C PHE A 430 27.62 -2.77 16.50
N ALA A 431 28.38 -1.74 16.86
CA ALA A 431 29.73 -1.47 16.38
C ALA A 431 30.78 -1.76 17.47
N ALA A 432 31.87 -2.44 17.11
CA ALA A 432 32.87 -2.93 18.08
C ALA A 432 33.63 -1.81 18.81
N ASP A 433 33.77 -0.66 18.17
CA ASP A 433 34.47 0.51 18.70
C ASP A 433 33.53 1.49 19.43
N ARG A 434 32.31 1.06 19.74
CA ARG A 434 31.37 1.83 20.55
C ARG A 434 31.04 1.10 21.85
N GLU A 435 31.08 1.86 22.93
CA GLU A 435 30.58 1.41 24.21
C GLU A 435 29.05 1.56 24.25
N TYR A 436 28.37 0.44 24.42
CA TYR A 436 26.94 0.42 24.67
C TYR A 436 26.76 0.20 26.16
N ALA A 437 26.21 1.20 26.86
CA ALA A 437 25.79 1.00 28.24
C ALA A 437 24.85 -0.23 28.33
N PRO A 438 24.87 -0.99 29.44
CA PRO A 438 24.00 -2.14 29.60
C PRO A 438 22.54 -1.79 29.29
N GLY A 439 21.96 -2.52 28.33
CA GLY A 439 20.58 -2.33 27.86
C GLY A 439 20.36 -1.19 26.87
N THR A 440 21.40 -0.52 26.38
CA THR A 440 21.27 0.43 25.26
C THR A 440 20.94 -0.33 23.97
N VAL A 441 19.85 0.08 23.33
CA VAL A 441 19.38 -0.45 22.05
C VAL A 441 19.89 0.46 20.94
N PRO A 442 20.79 0.01 20.04
CA PRO A 442 21.19 0.81 18.90
C PRO A 442 20.01 0.98 17.93
N PRO A 443 20.02 1.98 17.03
CA PRO A 443 18.94 2.13 16.07
C PRO A 443 18.84 0.93 15.13
N LEU A 444 17.60 0.65 14.69
CA LEU A 444 17.32 -0.38 13.70
C LEU A 444 17.90 0.03 12.33
N ARG A 445 18.45 -0.96 11.63
CA ARG A 445 19.01 -0.85 10.28
C ARG A 445 18.34 -1.84 9.36
N HIS A 446 18.19 -1.46 8.10
CA HIS A 446 17.66 -2.35 7.08
C HIS A 446 18.70 -3.41 6.73
N LEU A 447 18.28 -4.67 6.71
CA LEU A 447 19.17 -5.80 6.47
C LEU A 447 18.82 -6.47 5.15
N LEU A 448 19.82 -6.63 4.28
CA LEU A 448 19.69 -7.40 3.06
C LEU A 448 20.74 -8.51 3.04
N PHE A 449 20.39 -9.65 2.48
CA PHE A 449 21.38 -10.64 2.05
C PHE A 449 21.49 -10.56 0.54
N ILE A 450 22.72 -10.44 0.04
CA ILE A 450 22.97 -10.18 -1.37
C ILE A 450 24.05 -11.12 -1.90
N SER A 451 23.97 -11.44 -3.19
CA SER A 451 25.09 -12.05 -3.91
C SER A 451 26.07 -10.98 -4.43
N PRO A 452 27.28 -11.39 -4.83
CA PRO A 452 28.17 -10.54 -5.61
C PRO A 452 27.48 -9.96 -6.84
N GLN A 453 27.89 -8.76 -7.27
CA GLN A 453 27.33 -8.02 -8.42
C GLN A 453 25.91 -7.46 -8.21
N TYR A 454 25.29 -7.62 -7.03
CA TYR A 454 24.00 -6.98 -6.72
C TYR A 454 24.04 -5.46 -6.90
N PHE A 455 25.04 -4.78 -6.32
CA PHE A 455 25.16 -3.32 -6.44
C PHE A 455 25.39 -2.88 -7.87
N GLN A 456 26.25 -3.59 -8.61
CA GLN A 456 26.49 -3.33 -10.02
C GLN A 456 25.22 -3.46 -10.85
N THR A 457 24.44 -4.51 -10.60
CA THR A 457 23.18 -4.79 -11.30
C THR A 457 22.15 -3.68 -11.09
N LEU A 458 22.07 -3.13 -9.87
CA LEU A 458 21.21 -2.00 -9.56
C LEU A 458 21.84 -0.63 -9.88
N GLY A 459 23.11 -0.57 -10.31
CA GLY A 459 23.83 0.69 -10.49
C GLY A 459 24.05 1.46 -9.19
N ILE A 460 24.11 0.79 -8.04
CA ILE A 460 24.43 1.39 -6.76
C ILE A 460 25.96 1.60 -6.68
N PRO A 461 26.46 2.83 -6.48
CA PRO A 461 27.89 3.10 -6.52
C PRO A 461 28.60 2.56 -5.28
N LEU A 462 29.79 1.97 -5.47
CA LEU A 462 30.72 1.67 -4.40
C LEU A 462 31.50 2.94 -4.04
N ILE A 463 31.37 3.41 -2.80
CA ILE A 463 31.96 4.65 -2.31
C ILE A 463 33.37 4.41 -1.74
N ALA A 464 33.57 3.30 -1.02
CA ALA A 464 34.86 2.94 -0.45
C ALA A 464 34.97 1.41 -0.27
N GLY A 465 36.19 0.87 -0.31
CA GLY A 465 36.46 -0.55 -0.08
C GLY A 465 36.24 -1.40 -1.33
N ARG A 466 35.65 -2.59 -1.16
CA ARG A 466 35.34 -3.55 -2.23
C ARG A 466 33.93 -4.14 -2.09
N ASP A 467 33.44 -4.74 -3.17
CA ASP A 467 32.21 -5.54 -3.15
C ASP A 467 32.45 -6.94 -2.54
N LEU A 468 31.36 -7.62 -2.22
CA LEU A 468 31.31 -9.03 -1.83
C LEU A 468 31.69 -9.93 -3.01
N THR A 469 32.33 -11.04 -2.69
CA THR A 469 32.74 -12.07 -3.65
C THR A 469 32.15 -13.43 -3.25
N TRP A 470 32.08 -14.35 -4.21
CA TRP A 470 31.63 -15.71 -3.91
C TRP A 470 32.55 -16.42 -2.92
N ASP A 471 33.85 -16.09 -2.91
CA ASP A 471 34.79 -16.59 -1.92
C ASP A 471 34.45 -16.14 -0.50
N ASP A 472 33.93 -14.92 -0.31
CA ASP A 472 33.45 -14.46 0.99
C ASP A 472 32.29 -15.34 1.49
N THR A 473 31.36 -15.70 0.59
CA THR A 473 30.21 -16.56 0.88
C THR A 473 30.63 -18.00 1.15
N TYR A 474 31.43 -18.62 0.28
CA TYR A 474 31.82 -20.03 0.40
C TYR A 474 32.75 -20.30 1.58
N ASN A 475 33.70 -19.40 1.83
CA ASN A 475 34.59 -19.49 2.99
C ASN A 475 33.93 -18.97 4.27
N LYS A 476 32.67 -18.50 4.18
CA LYS A 476 31.87 -18.00 5.30
C LYS A 476 32.61 -16.89 6.06
N LEU A 477 33.27 -16.00 5.34
CA LEU A 477 34.02 -14.91 5.94
C LEU A 477 33.05 -13.97 6.68
N SER A 478 33.45 -13.54 7.87
CA SER A 478 32.68 -12.60 8.68
C SER A 478 32.86 -11.19 8.15
N VAL A 479 32.22 -10.90 7.01
CA VAL A 479 32.28 -9.60 6.32
C VAL A 479 30.90 -9.00 6.10
N ALA A 480 30.86 -7.69 5.85
CA ALA A 480 29.66 -6.93 5.56
C ALA A 480 29.96 -5.69 4.72
N THR A 481 28.92 -5.20 4.05
CA THR A 481 28.91 -3.91 3.34
C THR A 481 27.84 -3.02 3.96
N ILE A 482 28.07 -1.71 4.05
CA ILE A 482 27.13 -0.76 4.67
C ILE A 482 26.79 0.41 3.75
N SER A 483 25.67 1.09 4.01
CA SER A 483 25.35 2.33 3.31
C SER A 483 26.22 3.51 3.76
N GLU A 484 26.38 4.50 2.87
CA GLU A 484 27.18 5.71 3.11
C GLU A 484 26.71 6.47 4.35
N ASP A 485 25.41 6.66 4.53
CA ASP A 485 24.85 7.36 5.69
C ASP A 485 25.13 6.61 6.98
N PHE A 486 25.15 5.27 6.95
CA PHE A 486 25.50 4.48 8.13
C PHE A 486 26.97 4.71 8.48
N ALA A 487 27.85 4.69 7.47
CA ALA A 487 29.27 4.95 7.65
C ALA A 487 29.52 6.36 8.23
N ARG A 488 28.83 7.38 7.71
CA ARG A 488 28.93 8.77 8.20
C ARG A 488 28.35 8.95 9.60
N GLU A 489 27.22 8.31 9.90
CA GLU A 489 26.61 8.35 11.24
C GLU A 489 27.55 7.76 12.30
N TYR A 490 28.25 6.67 11.97
CA TYR A 490 29.04 5.94 12.96
C TYR A 490 30.50 6.38 13.03
N TRP A 491 31.12 6.62 11.88
CA TRP A 491 32.56 6.89 11.73
C TRP A 491 32.87 8.17 10.95
N ARG A 492 31.89 9.07 10.76
CA ARG A 492 32.01 10.39 10.10
C ARG A 492 32.33 10.36 8.60
N THR A 493 33.15 9.43 8.15
CA THR A 493 33.55 9.26 6.74
C THR A 493 33.40 7.80 6.29
N PRO A 494 33.10 7.55 4.99
CA PRO A 494 33.03 6.19 4.44
C PRO A 494 34.33 5.39 4.63
N THR A 495 35.48 6.02 4.45
CA THR A 495 36.79 5.34 4.53
C THR A 495 37.13 4.90 5.94
N GLU A 496 36.76 5.67 6.97
CA GLU A 496 36.99 5.31 8.39
C GLU A 496 36.16 4.13 8.87
N ALA A 497 35.07 3.80 8.15
CA ALA A 497 34.25 2.64 8.45
C ALA A 497 34.90 1.31 8.00
N LEU A 498 35.83 1.35 7.04
CA LEU A 498 36.51 0.14 6.55
C LEU A 498 37.36 -0.50 7.66
N GLY A 499 37.34 -1.83 7.75
CA GLY A 499 38.05 -2.58 8.78
C GLY A 499 37.40 -2.54 10.17
N LYS A 500 36.37 -1.71 10.36
CA LYS A 500 35.55 -1.69 11.58
C LYS A 500 34.68 -2.94 11.62
N ARG A 501 34.21 -3.29 12.82
CA ARG A 501 33.42 -4.52 13.01
C ARG A 501 32.03 -4.22 13.52
N ILE A 502 31.04 -4.90 12.94
CA ILE A 502 29.64 -4.82 13.33
C ILE A 502 29.04 -6.20 13.63
N ARG A 503 27.92 -6.24 14.36
CA ARG A 503 27.14 -7.46 14.59
C ARG A 503 25.68 -7.12 14.92
N ILE A 504 24.79 -8.09 14.82
CA ILE A 504 23.35 -7.88 15.08
C ILE A 504 22.97 -8.30 16.50
N ALA A 505 23.42 -9.47 16.95
CA ALA A 505 23.20 -9.94 18.32
C ALA A 505 24.50 -10.04 19.12
N ALA A 506 24.38 -10.02 20.45
CA ALA A 506 25.55 -10.14 21.34
C ALA A 506 26.28 -11.50 21.21
N VAL A 507 25.62 -12.52 20.68
CA VAL A 507 26.15 -13.88 20.46
C VAL A 507 26.58 -14.12 19.01
N ASP A 508 26.35 -13.16 18.12
CA ASP A 508 26.79 -13.26 16.73
C ASP A 508 28.27 -12.89 16.60
N ASP A 509 28.92 -13.46 15.58
CA ASP A 509 30.30 -13.14 15.24
C ASP A 509 30.42 -11.68 14.78
N TRP A 510 31.52 -11.03 15.18
CA TRP A 510 31.88 -9.72 14.67
C TRP A 510 32.23 -9.80 13.19
N ARG A 511 31.69 -8.88 12.39
CA ARG A 511 31.84 -8.86 10.95
C ARG A 511 32.54 -7.59 10.50
N GLU A 512 33.62 -7.74 9.76
CA GLU A 512 34.40 -6.64 9.22
C GLU A 512 33.67 -5.93 8.09
N ILE A 513 33.65 -4.60 8.14
CA ILE A 513 33.13 -3.76 7.07
C ILE A 513 34.21 -3.68 5.99
N ILE A 514 33.92 -4.27 4.84
CA ILE A 514 34.85 -4.34 3.70
C ILE A 514 34.48 -3.36 2.58
N GLY A 515 33.29 -2.78 2.64
CA GLY A 515 32.77 -1.89 1.62
C GLY A 515 31.72 -0.91 2.16
N VAL A 516 31.66 0.26 1.53
CA VAL A 516 30.61 1.27 1.73
C VAL A 516 30.00 1.61 0.38
N VAL A 517 28.68 1.57 0.28
CA VAL A 517 27.91 1.81 -0.94
C VAL A 517 27.00 3.03 -0.82
N GLY A 518 26.56 3.56 -1.97
CA GLY A 518 25.64 4.68 -2.03
C GLY A 518 24.33 4.42 -1.27
N ASN A 519 23.72 5.49 -0.78
CA ASN A 519 22.44 5.43 -0.09
C ASN A 519 21.32 5.10 -1.07
N VAL A 520 20.38 4.24 -0.63
CA VAL A 520 19.23 3.82 -1.43
C VAL A 520 17.94 4.24 -0.73
N HIS A 521 17.07 4.93 -1.49
CA HIS A 521 15.69 5.17 -1.09
C HIS A 521 14.88 3.92 -1.39
N ASP A 522 14.65 3.09 -0.38
CA ASP A 522 13.99 1.80 -0.48
C ASP A 522 12.54 1.79 0.04
N ASN A 523 12.12 2.85 0.74
CA ASN A 523 10.82 2.94 1.41
C ASN A 523 10.02 4.22 1.07
N GLY A 524 10.28 4.78 -0.11
CA GLY A 524 9.68 6.02 -0.64
C GLY A 524 10.71 7.13 -0.88
N LEU A 525 10.50 7.93 -1.92
CA LEU A 525 11.38 9.07 -2.28
C LEU A 525 11.13 10.31 -1.43
N GLU A 526 10.00 10.34 -0.71
CA GLU A 526 9.62 11.41 0.21
C GLU A 526 10.29 11.29 1.58
N LYS A 527 10.95 10.16 1.86
CA LYS A 527 11.66 9.87 3.11
C LYS A 527 13.16 9.89 2.90
N PRO A 528 13.96 10.17 3.95
CA PRO A 528 15.40 9.95 3.90
C PRO A 528 15.70 8.46 3.65
N ALA A 529 16.79 8.19 2.94
CA ALA A 529 17.27 6.84 2.71
C ALA A 529 17.51 6.12 4.06
N ARG A 530 17.13 4.84 4.15
CA ARG A 530 17.40 4.04 5.34
C ARG A 530 18.88 3.70 5.39
N THR A 531 19.44 3.68 6.61
CA THR A 531 20.77 3.12 6.83
C THR A 531 20.69 1.59 6.75
N ALA A 532 21.51 1.01 5.88
CA ALA A 532 21.42 -0.40 5.50
C ALA A 532 22.72 -1.15 5.74
N VAL A 533 22.58 -2.46 6.00
CA VAL A 533 23.67 -3.43 6.07
C VAL A 533 23.38 -4.59 5.13
N TYR A 534 24.37 -4.90 4.32
CA TYR A 534 24.33 -5.94 3.31
C TYR A 534 25.26 -7.08 3.73
N TRP A 535 24.71 -8.29 3.80
CA TRP A 535 25.40 -9.50 4.21
C TRP A 535 25.55 -10.47 3.04
N PRO A 536 26.57 -11.35 3.02
CA PRO A 536 26.63 -12.49 2.10
C PRO A 536 25.44 -13.43 2.28
N THR A 537 25.01 -14.13 1.21
CA THR A 537 23.85 -15.05 1.23
C THR A 537 24.01 -16.25 2.18
N LEU A 538 25.23 -16.63 2.53
CA LEU A 538 25.52 -17.69 3.50
C LEU A 538 26.43 -17.21 4.61
N LEU A 539 26.05 -17.54 5.86
CA LEU A 539 26.76 -17.12 7.06
C LEU A 539 26.90 -18.27 8.06
N ALA A 540 28.10 -18.47 8.63
CA ALA A 540 28.34 -19.55 9.59
C ALA A 540 27.50 -19.45 10.89
N LYS A 541 27.22 -18.22 11.35
CA LYS A 541 26.35 -17.89 12.48
C LYS A 541 25.67 -16.54 12.24
N PHE A 542 24.35 -16.55 12.22
CA PHE A 542 23.54 -15.33 12.09
C PHE A 542 22.29 -15.45 12.94
N ASN A 543 22.00 -14.44 13.75
CA ASN A 543 20.85 -14.40 14.64
C ASN A 543 20.77 -15.65 15.56
N SER A 544 21.90 -16.03 16.16
CA SER A 544 22.00 -17.18 17.08
C SER A 544 21.66 -18.56 16.49
N ARG A 545 21.47 -18.69 15.17
CA ARG A 545 21.23 -19.99 14.52
C ARG A 545 22.54 -20.52 13.91
N PRO A 546 23.01 -21.72 14.30
CA PRO A 546 24.03 -22.41 13.53
C PRO A 546 23.44 -22.84 12.18
N LEU A 547 24.27 -22.87 11.13
CA LEU A 547 23.91 -23.52 9.87
C LEU A 547 23.49 -24.97 10.14
N ARG A 548 22.48 -25.45 9.44
CA ARG A 548 22.21 -26.90 9.42
C ARG A 548 23.26 -27.53 8.52
N ALA A 549 23.94 -28.55 9.05
CA ALA A 549 24.98 -29.28 8.34
C ALA A 549 24.39 -30.27 7.34
#